data_AF-A0A2P6N8U0-F1
#
_entry.id   AF-A0A2P6N8U0-F1
#
_cell.length_a   1.000
_cell.length_b   1.000
_cell.length_c   1.000
_cell.angle_alpha   90.00
_cell.angle_beta   90.00
_cell.angle_gamma   90.00
#
_symmetry.space_group_name_H-M   'P 1'
#
loop_
_entity.id
_entity.type
_entity.pdbx_description
1 polymer ?
#
loop_
_entity_poly.entity_id
_entity_poly.type
_entity_poly.pdbx_seq_one_letter_code
_entity_poly.pdbx_strand_id
1 'polypeptide(L)'
;MALIPLDLWTDIFSYLSPSDLCAPCFTSKTLQEAARRVIDSSILESSNWWRHSKRLPINSTAVVQWWTVWVRQPLKTEALAAARSDVVHIIDLLGWDDSQLSPRHKQITRRPKDNPAWDWKDILIEAIVAGSKKVITACLNRREAAPLQTSTICTTSFYRASEEGNLEMIRWLCDEDIEGLPSVPWPPELYVEMSGLAYQSAKGGHVHVMAWMKHRGHIDDEIAGQMYEGAGAGGRMDVISWLEENDIRCTRLLLGDFVRSFDVFNWALNKDIVCDLGDCYVKALYFSGCADVMIWCHDPNRGHLPGHLANLTVHHDNIEAYQLAIDHGYLSPQTNVYMEVVGRHFPLVRWLHTKGIRIRTLCSSAIREDRLDILQWAIENDHSFDGRSIDDAMTHASPDLIEWMIQRNGSFEKRLYDQIDVVRKTNIPVLEWLMQRESSETETETEMEPHEQQRREDGERSTKRGD
;
A
#
# COMPACT_ATOMS: atom_id res chain seq x y z
N MET A 1 -25.28 -14.81 21.54
CA MET A 1 -23.84 -14.76 21.24
C MET A 1 -23.49 -15.99 20.42
N ALA A 2 -23.23 -15.81 19.13
CA ALA A 2 -22.77 -16.90 18.28
C ALA A 2 -21.26 -17.10 18.51
N LEU A 3 -20.85 -18.34 18.76
CA LEU A 3 -19.45 -18.74 18.90
C LEU A 3 -18.72 -18.50 17.56
N ILE A 4 -17.63 -17.74 17.61
CA ILE A 4 -16.77 -17.47 16.44
C ILE A 4 -15.88 -18.71 16.21
N PRO A 5 -15.77 -19.23 14.97
CA PRO A 5 -14.99 -20.44 14.65
C PRO A 5 -13.52 -20.34 15.09
N LEU A 6 -12.97 -21.45 15.61
CA LEU A 6 -11.62 -21.54 16.17
C LEU A 6 -10.51 -21.24 15.12
N ASP A 7 -10.84 -21.46 13.86
CA ASP A 7 -9.93 -21.41 12.71
C ASP A 7 -9.69 -19.96 12.23
N LEU A 8 -10.53 -19.02 12.68
CA LEU A 8 -10.40 -17.59 12.39
C LEU A 8 -9.27 -16.91 13.18
N TRP A 9 -8.78 -17.60 14.20
CA TRP A 9 -7.91 -17.06 15.23
C TRP A 9 -6.43 -17.24 14.94
N THR A 10 -6.04 -18.04 13.92
CA THR A 10 -4.65 -18.18 13.47
C THR A 10 -4.06 -16.88 12.92
N ASP A 11 -4.87 -16.01 12.32
CA ASP A 11 -4.39 -14.75 11.70
C ASP A 11 -4.38 -13.54 12.67
N ILE A 12 -5.21 -13.61 13.71
CA ILE A 12 -5.31 -12.60 14.76
C ILE A 12 -4.33 -12.90 15.90
N PHE A 13 -4.11 -14.19 16.22
CA PHE A 13 -3.39 -14.64 17.40
C PHE A 13 -2.16 -15.51 17.12
N SER A 14 -1.40 -15.24 16.05
CA SER A 14 -0.03 -15.79 15.90
C SER A 14 0.96 -15.35 17.01
N TYR A 15 0.46 -14.74 18.10
CA TYR A 15 1.24 -14.15 19.19
C TYR A 15 0.73 -14.52 20.61
N LEU A 16 -0.21 -15.46 20.78
CA LEU A 16 -0.64 -15.94 22.11
C LEU A 16 -0.59 -17.47 22.22
N SER A 17 -0.12 -18.00 23.35
CA SER A 17 0.02 -19.44 23.60
C SER A 17 -1.35 -20.15 23.61
N PRO A 18 -1.48 -21.35 22.98
CA PRO A 18 -2.73 -22.12 22.95
C PRO A 18 -3.29 -22.51 24.32
N SER A 19 -2.47 -22.47 25.37
CA SER A 19 -2.84 -22.83 26.75
C SER A 19 -3.78 -21.82 27.42
N ASP A 20 -3.90 -20.61 26.87
CA ASP A 20 -4.59 -19.49 27.53
C ASP A 20 -5.98 -19.18 26.96
N LEU A 21 -6.50 -20.05 26.08
CA LEU A 21 -7.72 -19.82 25.30
C LEU A 21 -8.81 -20.85 25.62
N CYS A 22 -9.68 -20.52 26.58
CA CYS A 22 -10.95 -21.21 26.80
C CYS A 22 -12.13 -20.26 26.54
N ALA A 23 -13.29 -20.78 26.16
CA ALA A 23 -14.49 -20.01 25.77
C ALA A 23 -14.97 -18.84 26.69
N PRO A 24 -14.59 -18.70 27.98
CA PRO A 24 -14.89 -17.49 28.76
C PRO A 24 -14.05 -16.25 28.39
N CYS A 25 -13.10 -16.33 27.46
CA CYS A 25 -12.14 -15.26 27.15
C CYS A 25 -12.76 -13.93 26.65
N PHE A 26 -14.04 -13.90 26.28
CA PHE A 26 -14.72 -12.69 25.80
C PHE A 26 -15.15 -11.70 26.90
N THR A 27 -14.98 -12.06 28.18
CA THR A 27 -15.25 -11.17 29.34
C THR A 27 -14.00 -10.87 30.17
N SER A 28 -12.84 -11.37 29.76
CA SER A 28 -11.60 -11.17 30.53
C SER A 28 -11.04 -9.77 30.26
N LYS A 29 -11.19 -8.89 31.26
CA LYS A 29 -10.54 -7.58 31.31
C LYS A 29 -9.04 -7.68 31.04
N THR A 30 -8.40 -8.76 31.49
CA THR A 30 -6.96 -9.00 31.31
C THR A 30 -6.59 -9.29 29.86
N LEU A 31 -7.39 -10.06 29.11
CA LEU A 31 -7.13 -10.33 27.69
C LEU A 31 -7.44 -9.09 26.84
N GLN A 32 -8.46 -8.31 27.23
CA GLN A 32 -8.75 -7.00 26.65
C GLN A 32 -7.64 -5.99 26.92
N GLU A 33 -7.09 -5.95 28.14
CA GLU A 33 -5.94 -5.13 28.49
C GLU A 33 -4.66 -5.60 27.78
N ALA A 34 -4.46 -6.90 27.56
CA ALA A 34 -3.35 -7.43 26.78
C ALA A 34 -3.50 -7.08 25.28
N ALA A 35 -4.69 -7.25 24.72
CA ALA A 35 -5.00 -6.86 23.35
C ALA A 35 -4.98 -5.34 23.16
N ARG A 36 -5.26 -4.53 24.20
CA ARG A 36 -5.02 -3.08 24.21
C ARG A 36 -3.54 -2.75 24.38
N ARG A 37 -2.77 -3.44 25.21
CA ARG A 37 -1.31 -3.23 25.30
C ARG A 37 -0.61 -3.57 23.98
N VAL A 38 -1.10 -4.60 23.31
CA VAL A 38 -0.70 -4.89 21.93
C VAL A 38 -1.35 -3.85 21.00
N ILE A 39 -2.59 -3.44 21.21
CA ILE A 39 -3.39 -2.53 20.37
C ILE A 39 -2.89 -1.07 20.23
N ASP A 40 -2.68 -0.52 21.41
CA ASP A 40 -2.97 0.86 21.79
C ASP A 40 -1.69 1.70 21.78
N SER A 41 -1.85 2.95 21.36
CA SER A 41 -0.82 3.90 20.95
C SER A 41 -0.04 4.53 22.12
N SER A 42 0.11 3.82 23.24
CA SER A 42 0.69 4.34 24.49
C SER A 42 1.86 3.51 25.02
N ILE A 43 2.38 2.57 24.22
CA ILE A 43 3.57 1.80 24.57
C ILE A 43 4.73 2.22 23.67
N LEU A 44 5.75 2.79 24.34
CA LEU A 44 7.05 3.32 23.89
C LEU A 44 7.97 2.34 23.13
N GLU A 45 7.45 1.25 22.57
CA GLU A 45 8.23 0.28 21.81
C GLU A 45 7.85 0.33 20.32
N SER A 46 8.57 1.20 19.62
CA SER A 46 8.53 1.55 18.18
C SER A 46 8.62 0.40 17.18
N SER A 47 8.68 -0.86 17.63
CA SER A 47 8.76 -2.00 16.73
C SER A 47 7.42 -2.31 16.06
N ASN A 48 6.29 -1.77 16.55
CA ASN A 48 4.95 -2.23 16.24
C ASN A 48 4.16 -1.43 15.16
N TRP A 49 4.85 -0.77 14.23
CA TRP A 49 4.25 0.04 13.15
C TRP A 49 3.14 -0.68 12.34
N TRP A 50 3.19 -2.01 12.22
CA TRP A 50 2.18 -2.83 11.54
C TRP A 50 0.79 -2.77 12.19
N ARG A 51 0.68 -2.33 13.44
CA ARG A 51 -0.58 -2.31 14.19
C ARG A 51 -1.56 -1.24 13.70
N HIS A 52 -1.05 -0.19 13.04
CA HIS A 52 -1.86 0.90 12.45
C HIS A 52 -2.22 0.67 10.97
N SER A 53 -1.62 -0.33 10.33
CA SER A 53 -1.78 -0.62 8.89
C SER A 53 -2.35 -2.01 8.61
N LYS A 54 -2.41 -2.91 9.62
CA LYS A 54 -2.99 -4.24 9.45
C LYS A 54 -4.51 -4.15 9.36
N ARG A 55 -5.02 -4.71 8.26
CA ARG A 55 -6.46 -4.86 8.04
C ARG A 55 -7.07 -5.75 9.12
N LEU A 56 -8.08 -5.27 9.82
CA LEU A 56 -8.79 -6.05 10.83
C LEU A 56 -9.84 -7.00 10.19
N PRO A 57 -10.15 -8.14 10.82
CA PRO A 57 -11.11 -9.10 10.29
C PRO A 57 -12.52 -8.51 10.16
N ILE A 58 -13.17 -8.84 9.04
CA ILE A 58 -14.51 -8.38 8.67
C ILE A 58 -15.49 -9.54 8.43
N ASN A 59 -15.11 -10.75 8.82
CA ASN A 59 -15.85 -11.99 8.54
C ASN A 59 -17.16 -12.13 9.36
N SER A 60 -17.33 -11.33 10.41
CA SER A 60 -18.51 -11.40 11.29
C SER A 60 -18.83 -10.04 11.87
N THR A 61 -20.10 -9.67 11.85
CA THR A 61 -20.60 -8.43 12.47
C THR A 61 -20.22 -8.32 13.94
N ALA A 62 -20.21 -9.43 14.69
CA ALA A 62 -19.84 -9.45 16.09
C ALA A 62 -18.35 -9.13 16.30
N VAL A 63 -17.48 -9.63 15.41
CA VAL A 63 -16.04 -9.32 15.43
C VAL A 63 -15.81 -7.85 15.13
N VAL A 64 -16.50 -7.33 14.10
CA VAL A 64 -16.41 -5.92 13.71
C VAL A 64 -16.88 -5.00 14.83
N GLN A 65 -18.01 -5.29 15.47
CA GLN A 65 -18.50 -4.51 16.62
C GLN A 65 -17.52 -4.53 17.79
N TRP A 66 -16.88 -5.68 18.04
CA TRP A 66 -15.92 -5.80 19.13
C TRP A 66 -14.71 -4.91 18.91
N TRP A 67 -14.05 -5.00 17.74
CA TRP A 67 -12.82 -4.22 17.54
C TRP A 67 -13.10 -2.73 17.30
N THR A 68 -14.26 -2.34 16.76
CA THR A 68 -14.60 -0.91 16.61
C THR A 68 -14.78 -0.19 17.94
N VAL A 69 -15.23 -0.91 18.98
CA VAL A 69 -15.38 -0.37 20.34
C VAL A 69 -14.08 -0.44 21.13
N TRP A 70 -13.34 -1.54 21.01
CA TRP A 70 -12.26 -1.86 21.95
C TRP A 70 -10.85 -1.73 21.39
N VAL A 71 -10.69 -1.66 20.07
CA VAL A 71 -9.37 -1.65 19.41
C VAL A 71 -9.15 -0.30 18.72
N ARG A 72 -9.88 -0.01 17.64
CA ARG A 72 -9.77 1.25 16.90
C ARG A 72 -10.98 1.50 16.01
N GLN A 73 -11.15 2.75 15.57
CA GLN A 73 -12.08 3.10 14.51
C GLN A 73 -11.64 2.53 13.14
N PRO A 74 -12.56 2.31 12.19
CA PRO A 74 -12.25 1.67 10.92
C PRO A 74 -11.33 2.48 10.00
N LEU A 75 -10.59 1.78 9.15
CA LEU A 75 -9.82 2.33 8.03
C LEU A 75 -10.49 2.02 6.70
N LYS A 76 -10.07 2.75 5.65
CA LYS A 76 -10.47 2.49 4.26
C LYS A 76 -10.30 1.00 3.90
N THR A 77 -9.21 0.37 4.34
CA THR A 77 -8.91 -1.05 4.06
C THR A 77 -10.00 -2.02 4.54
N GLU A 78 -10.61 -1.77 5.72
CA GLU A 78 -11.73 -2.60 6.20
C GLU A 78 -13.02 -2.30 5.44
N ALA A 79 -13.30 -1.03 5.15
CA ALA A 79 -14.48 -0.63 4.38
C ALA A 79 -14.48 -1.23 2.96
N LEU A 80 -13.34 -1.16 2.26
CA LEU A 80 -13.17 -1.77 0.94
C LEU A 80 -13.26 -3.29 1.00
N ALA A 81 -12.67 -3.94 2.01
CA ALA A 81 -12.82 -5.37 2.17
C ALA A 81 -14.28 -5.77 2.44
N ALA A 82 -15.03 -4.96 3.21
CA ALA A 82 -16.43 -5.21 3.48
C ALA A 82 -17.28 -5.09 2.20
N ALA A 83 -16.94 -4.13 1.33
CA ALA A 83 -17.55 -3.95 0.02
C ALA A 83 -17.44 -5.19 -0.86
N ARG A 84 -16.36 -5.98 -0.71
CA ARG A 84 -16.13 -7.23 -1.45
C ARG A 84 -16.84 -8.46 -0.88
N SER A 85 -17.41 -8.38 0.32
CA SER A 85 -17.97 -9.55 1.02
C SER A 85 -19.44 -9.83 0.69
N ASP A 86 -20.08 -8.97 -0.11
CA ASP A 86 -21.53 -8.95 -0.39
C ASP A 86 -22.45 -8.88 0.86
N VAL A 87 -21.90 -8.51 2.02
CA VAL A 87 -22.63 -8.37 3.30
C VAL A 87 -22.84 -6.89 3.64
N VAL A 88 -24.00 -6.37 3.25
CA VAL A 88 -24.41 -4.96 3.45
C VAL A 88 -24.33 -4.53 4.92
N HIS A 89 -24.69 -5.40 5.87
CA HIS A 89 -24.72 -5.06 7.29
C HIS A 89 -23.33 -4.68 7.84
N ILE A 90 -22.26 -5.28 7.33
CA ILE A 90 -20.90 -4.92 7.77
C ILE A 90 -20.57 -3.50 7.32
N ILE A 91 -21.00 -3.09 6.12
CA ILE A 91 -20.82 -1.73 5.63
C ILE A 91 -21.66 -0.75 6.45
N ASP A 92 -22.90 -1.10 6.78
CA ASP A 92 -23.75 -0.27 7.67
C ASP A 92 -23.09 -0.05 9.05
N LEU A 93 -22.33 -1.03 9.53
CA LEU A 93 -21.59 -0.94 10.79
C LEU A 93 -20.31 -0.09 10.68
N LEU A 94 -19.58 -0.22 9.56
CA LEU A 94 -18.33 0.50 9.33
C LEU A 94 -18.56 1.95 8.90
N GLY A 95 -19.67 2.22 8.20
CA GLY A 95 -20.04 3.47 7.56
C GLY A 95 -19.84 3.46 6.04
N TRP A 96 -20.81 4.05 5.33
CA TRP A 96 -20.77 4.24 3.86
C TRP A 96 -19.82 5.35 3.40
N ASP A 97 -19.33 6.13 4.35
CA ASP A 97 -18.24 7.08 4.22
C ASP A 97 -17.50 7.13 5.58
N ASP A 98 -16.60 8.08 5.75
CA ASP A 98 -15.87 8.28 7.00
C ASP A 98 -16.55 9.30 7.96
N SER A 99 -17.79 9.71 7.71
CA SER A 99 -18.45 10.83 8.42
C SER A 99 -18.73 10.53 9.90
N GLN A 100 -18.98 9.27 10.26
CA GLN A 100 -19.16 8.77 11.63
C GLN A 100 -17.87 8.75 12.45
N LEU A 101 -16.71 8.88 11.81
CA LEU A 101 -15.43 8.84 12.50
C LEU A 101 -15.22 10.09 13.34
N SER A 102 -14.54 9.91 14.46
CA SER A 102 -14.15 11.03 15.32
C SER A 102 -13.25 12.01 14.56
N PRO A 103 -13.27 13.32 14.89
CA PRO A 103 -12.38 14.30 14.28
C PRO A 103 -10.90 13.88 14.34
N ARG A 104 -10.49 13.31 15.48
CA ARG A 104 -9.13 12.77 15.70
C ARG A 104 -8.79 11.70 14.67
N HIS A 105 -9.66 10.71 14.50
CA HIS A 105 -9.41 9.60 13.58
C HIS A 105 -9.42 10.05 12.12
N LYS A 106 -10.35 10.93 11.72
CA LYS A 106 -10.36 11.54 10.37
C LYS A 106 -9.05 12.22 10.03
N GLN A 107 -8.46 12.95 10.98
CA GLN A 107 -7.21 13.67 10.73
C GLN A 107 -6.01 12.73 10.53
N ILE A 108 -6.04 11.54 11.13
CA ILE A 108 -5.01 10.51 10.95
C ILE A 108 -5.20 9.79 9.61
N THR A 109 -6.44 9.53 9.19
CA THR A 109 -6.74 8.64 8.06
C THR A 109 -6.93 9.35 6.71
N ARG A 110 -7.31 10.63 6.70
CA ARG A 110 -7.58 11.38 5.45
C ARG A 110 -6.29 11.87 4.80
N ARG A 111 -6.07 11.45 3.54
CA ARG A 111 -4.95 11.94 2.70
C ARG A 111 -5.46 12.14 1.26
N PRO A 112 -5.68 13.38 0.75
CA PRO A 112 -5.57 14.70 1.40
C PRO A 112 -6.63 14.92 2.51
N LYS A 113 -6.39 15.85 3.45
CA LYS A 113 -7.25 16.06 4.64
C LYS A 113 -8.68 16.48 4.36
N ASP A 114 -8.89 17.18 3.26
CA ASP A 114 -10.20 17.71 2.88
C ASP A 114 -11.09 16.65 2.23
N ASN A 115 -10.51 15.53 1.78
CA ASN A 115 -11.24 14.42 1.20
C ASN A 115 -11.53 13.36 2.27
N PRO A 116 -12.70 12.70 2.20
CA PRO A 116 -12.97 11.56 3.06
C PRO A 116 -11.97 10.44 2.80
N ALA A 117 -11.60 9.70 3.85
CA ALA A 117 -10.68 8.56 3.74
C ALA A 117 -11.28 7.49 2.81
N TRP A 118 -12.58 7.28 2.89
CA TRP A 118 -13.37 6.60 1.87
C TRP A 118 -14.75 7.22 1.74
N ASP A 119 -15.35 7.07 0.58
CA ASP A 119 -16.75 7.40 0.34
C ASP A 119 -17.51 6.23 -0.30
N TRP A 120 -18.79 6.46 -0.58
CA TRP A 120 -19.65 5.47 -1.22
C TRP A 120 -19.18 5.08 -2.63
N LYS A 121 -18.42 5.93 -3.33
CA LYS A 121 -17.89 5.63 -4.66
C LYS A 121 -16.77 4.62 -4.57
N ASP A 122 -15.89 4.77 -3.58
CA ASP A 122 -14.86 3.77 -3.29
C ASP A 122 -15.50 2.40 -3.00
N ILE A 123 -16.55 2.39 -2.16
CA ILE A 123 -17.32 1.17 -1.85
C ILE A 123 -17.99 0.59 -3.09
N LEU A 124 -18.63 1.42 -3.92
CA LEU A 124 -19.28 0.97 -5.13
C LEU A 124 -18.27 0.36 -6.12
N ILE A 125 -17.12 1.02 -6.35
CA ILE A 125 -16.07 0.51 -7.25
C ILE A 125 -15.60 -0.87 -6.78
N GLU A 126 -15.27 -1.04 -5.49
CA GLU A 126 -14.85 -2.34 -4.95
C GLU A 126 -15.94 -3.41 -5.03
N ALA A 127 -17.19 -3.04 -4.76
CA ALA A 127 -18.31 -3.95 -4.84
C ALA A 127 -18.55 -4.41 -6.28
N ILE A 128 -18.43 -3.51 -7.27
CA ILE A 128 -18.50 -3.85 -8.70
C ILE A 128 -17.35 -4.79 -9.06
N VAL A 129 -16.11 -4.45 -8.72
CA VAL A 129 -14.95 -5.28 -9.05
C VAL A 129 -15.09 -6.71 -8.50
N ALA A 130 -15.54 -6.84 -7.24
CA ALA A 130 -15.74 -8.14 -6.60
C ALA A 130 -17.05 -8.86 -6.97
N GLY A 131 -17.98 -8.23 -7.68
CA GLY A 131 -19.29 -8.81 -8.00
C GLY A 131 -20.25 -8.90 -6.81
N SER A 132 -20.13 -8.00 -5.83
CA SER A 132 -20.99 -7.95 -4.63
C SER A 132 -22.36 -7.33 -4.92
N LYS A 133 -23.26 -8.09 -5.54
CA LYS A 133 -24.57 -7.65 -6.05
C LYS A 133 -25.46 -6.95 -5.01
N LYS A 134 -25.54 -7.45 -3.77
CA LYS A 134 -26.34 -6.83 -2.70
C LYS A 134 -25.75 -5.49 -2.30
N VAL A 135 -24.43 -5.40 -2.21
CA VAL A 135 -23.73 -4.14 -1.89
C VAL A 135 -23.89 -3.13 -3.03
N ILE A 136 -23.74 -3.55 -4.28
CA ILE A 136 -23.98 -2.71 -5.47
C ILE A 136 -25.41 -2.15 -5.44
N THR A 137 -26.41 -3.02 -5.26
CA THR A 137 -27.82 -2.62 -5.17
C THR A 137 -28.07 -1.67 -4.00
N ALA A 138 -27.46 -1.95 -2.84
CA ALA A 138 -27.52 -1.13 -1.64
C ALA A 138 -26.89 0.26 -1.84
N CYS A 139 -25.77 0.37 -2.56
CA CYS A 139 -25.14 1.63 -2.97
C CYS A 139 -26.08 2.44 -3.86
N LEU A 140 -26.60 1.80 -4.92
CA LEU A 140 -27.40 2.48 -5.94
C LEU A 140 -28.77 2.92 -5.40
N ASN A 141 -29.42 2.11 -4.55
CA ASN A 141 -30.70 2.46 -3.93
C ASN A 141 -30.60 3.60 -2.90
N ARG A 142 -29.48 3.73 -2.18
CA ARG A 142 -29.24 4.86 -1.26
C ARG A 142 -29.12 6.20 -1.98
N ARG A 143 -28.98 6.18 -3.31
CA ARG A 143 -28.82 7.36 -4.15
C ARG A 143 -30.10 7.59 -4.95
N GLU A 144 -31.03 8.37 -4.40
CA GLU A 144 -32.10 8.95 -5.21
C GLU A 144 -31.48 9.88 -6.28
N ALA A 145 -31.35 9.39 -7.51
CA ALA A 145 -31.28 10.18 -8.74
C ALA A 145 -30.27 11.36 -8.80
N ALA A 146 -28.99 11.12 -8.50
CA ALA A 146 -27.95 11.87 -9.22
C ALA A 146 -27.44 10.96 -10.35
N PRO A 147 -27.36 11.43 -11.60
CA PRO A 147 -27.03 10.55 -12.71
C PRO A 147 -25.64 9.93 -12.45
N LEU A 148 -25.44 8.68 -12.86
CA LEU A 148 -24.11 8.09 -12.96
C LEU A 148 -23.33 8.79 -14.09
N GLN A 149 -23.08 10.09 -13.92
CA GLN A 149 -22.31 10.96 -14.83
C GLN A 149 -20.89 11.17 -14.30
N THR A 150 -20.30 10.15 -13.71
CA THR A 150 -18.86 10.17 -13.45
C THR A 150 -18.25 9.07 -14.28
N SER A 151 -17.82 9.43 -15.48
CA SER A 151 -16.95 8.61 -16.34
C SER A 151 -15.89 7.89 -15.50
N THR A 152 -15.34 8.56 -14.48
CA THR A 152 -14.38 8.01 -13.54
C THR A 152 -14.82 6.72 -12.84
N ILE A 153 -16.04 6.61 -12.30
CA ILE A 153 -16.48 5.38 -11.61
C ILE A 153 -16.58 4.24 -12.61
N CYS A 154 -17.15 4.54 -13.78
CA CYS A 154 -17.35 3.56 -14.84
C CYS A 154 -16.00 3.03 -15.35
N THR A 155 -15.12 3.92 -15.81
CA THR A 155 -13.76 3.59 -16.29
C THR A 155 -12.95 2.85 -15.23
N THR A 156 -12.95 3.33 -13.98
CA THR A 156 -12.18 2.67 -12.90
C THR A 156 -12.71 1.28 -12.59
N SER A 157 -14.04 1.11 -12.52
CA SER A 157 -14.65 -0.20 -12.24
C SER A 157 -14.42 -1.16 -13.38
N PHE A 158 -14.53 -0.69 -14.63
CA PHE A 158 -14.30 -1.48 -15.84
C PHE A 158 -12.86 -1.99 -15.92
N TYR A 159 -11.88 -1.07 -15.79
CA TYR A 159 -10.46 -1.42 -15.81
C TYR A 159 -10.12 -2.44 -14.70
N ARG A 160 -10.58 -2.22 -13.47
CA ARG A 160 -10.29 -3.12 -12.34
C ARG A 160 -11.02 -4.46 -12.41
N ALA A 161 -12.26 -4.48 -12.91
CA ALA A 161 -12.97 -5.74 -13.17
C ALA A 161 -12.26 -6.55 -14.27
N SER A 162 -11.62 -5.88 -15.23
CA SER A 162 -10.77 -6.49 -16.26
C SER A 162 -9.51 -7.11 -15.66
N GLU A 163 -8.84 -6.43 -14.72
CA GLU A 163 -7.69 -6.97 -13.99
C GLU A 163 -8.05 -8.24 -13.19
N GLU A 164 -9.21 -8.28 -12.55
CA GLU A 164 -9.70 -9.46 -11.82
C GLU A 164 -10.32 -10.53 -12.72
N GLY A 165 -10.60 -10.22 -13.99
CA GLY A 165 -11.24 -11.13 -14.93
C GLY A 165 -12.71 -11.41 -14.61
N ASN A 166 -13.39 -10.49 -13.94
CA ASN A 166 -14.79 -10.65 -13.55
C ASN A 166 -15.73 -10.41 -14.73
N LEU A 167 -15.89 -11.43 -15.57
CA LEU A 167 -16.69 -11.36 -16.80
C LEU A 167 -18.15 -10.98 -16.54
N GLU A 168 -18.73 -11.42 -15.41
CA GLU A 168 -20.12 -11.07 -15.08
C GLU A 168 -20.28 -9.56 -14.92
N MET A 169 -19.35 -8.91 -14.23
CA MET A 169 -19.37 -7.46 -14.00
C MET A 169 -18.98 -6.67 -15.25
N ILE A 170 -18.04 -7.17 -16.05
CA ILE A 170 -17.70 -6.59 -17.36
C ILE A 170 -18.94 -6.56 -18.26
N ARG A 171 -19.70 -7.67 -18.31
CA ARG A 171 -20.95 -7.76 -19.09
C ARG A 171 -22.00 -6.78 -18.58
N TRP A 172 -22.20 -6.70 -17.27
CA TRP A 172 -23.12 -5.73 -16.66
C TRP A 172 -22.75 -4.27 -16.94
N LEU A 173 -21.45 -3.94 -16.92
CA LEU A 173 -20.95 -2.61 -17.27
C LEU A 173 -21.13 -2.31 -18.77
N CYS A 174 -21.14 -3.32 -19.63
CA CYS A 174 -21.45 -3.19 -21.06
C CYS A 174 -22.97 -3.27 -21.38
N ASP A 175 -23.81 -2.82 -20.44
CA ASP A 175 -25.28 -2.78 -20.55
C ASP A 175 -25.95 -4.15 -20.81
N GLU A 176 -25.30 -5.28 -20.47
CA GLU A 176 -25.98 -6.58 -20.45
C GLU A 176 -26.80 -6.76 -19.16
N ASP A 177 -27.98 -7.36 -19.29
CA ASP A 177 -28.82 -7.71 -18.14
C ASP A 177 -28.21 -8.90 -17.38
N ILE A 178 -27.98 -8.72 -16.07
CA ILE A 178 -27.39 -9.71 -15.19
C ILE A 178 -28.30 -9.91 -13.98
N GLU A 179 -28.69 -11.16 -13.74
CA GLU A 179 -29.60 -11.52 -12.65
C GLU A 179 -29.09 -11.02 -11.28
N GLY A 180 -29.97 -10.33 -10.55
CA GLY A 180 -29.68 -9.80 -9.22
C GLY A 180 -28.96 -8.45 -9.19
N LEU A 181 -28.72 -7.83 -10.35
CA LEU A 181 -28.22 -6.47 -10.46
C LEU A 181 -29.31 -5.53 -10.99
N PRO A 182 -29.30 -4.24 -10.58
CA PRO A 182 -30.20 -3.26 -11.14
C PRO A 182 -29.81 -2.89 -12.57
N SER A 183 -30.81 -2.51 -13.38
CA SER A 183 -30.57 -1.89 -14.68
C SER A 183 -30.07 -0.46 -14.47
N VAL A 184 -28.91 -0.16 -15.05
CA VAL A 184 -28.22 1.13 -14.92
C VAL A 184 -27.89 1.63 -16.31
N PRO A 185 -28.24 2.88 -16.69
CA PRO A 185 -27.84 3.43 -17.98
C PRO A 185 -26.38 3.87 -17.91
N TRP A 186 -25.46 3.03 -18.36
CA TRP A 186 -24.05 3.40 -18.39
C TRP A 186 -23.75 4.39 -19.53
N PRO A 187 -22.71 5.23 -19.39
CA PRO A 187 -22.33 6.16 -20.45
C PRO A 187 -21.92 5.39 -21.72
N PRO A 188 -22.43 5.77 -22.92
CA PRO A 188 -22.14 5.06 -24.17
C PRO A 188 -20.65 5.11 -24.58
N GLU A 189 -19.84 5.96 -23.94
CA GLU A 189 -18.39 6.07 -24.17
C GLU A 189 -17.58 4.83 -23.74
N LEU A 190 -18.21 3.84 -23.08
CA LEU A 190 -17.57 2.56 -22.72
C LEU A 190 -17.04 1.74 -23.91
N TYR A 191 -17.57 1.96 -25.11
CA TYR A 191 -17.04 1.33 -26.33
C TYR A 191 -15.57 1.72 -26.62
N VAL A 192 -15.03 2.74 -25.95
CA VAL A 192 -13.70 3.31 -26.22
C VAL A 192 -12.54 2.61 -25.47
N GLU A 193 -12.79 1.73 -24.50
CA GLU A 193 -11.71 1.07 -23.73
C GLU A 193 -11.57 -0.45 -23.92
N MET A 194 -12.02 -0.99 -25.07
CA MET A 194 -11.78 -2.40 -25.41
C MET A 194 -10.30 -2.76 -25.47
N SER A 195 -9.43 -1.81 -25.83
CA SER A 195 -7.98 -1.95 -25.81
C SER A 195 -7.45 -2.22 -24.40
N GLY A 196 -7.93 -1.48 -23.39
CA GLY A 196 -7.56 -1.68 -21.99
C GLY A 196 -8.07 -3.02 -21.45
N LEU A 197 -9.30 -3.40 -21.80
CA LEU A 197 -9.88 -4.71 -21.45
C LEU A 197 -9.03 -5.86 -22.03
N ALA A 198 -8.64 -5.77 -23.31
CA ALA A 198 -7.82 -6.77 -23.98
C ALA A 198 -6.47 -6.94 -23.30
N TYR A 199 -5.76 -5.83 -23.04
CA TYR A 199 -4.46 -5.85 -22.38
C TYR A 199 -4.54 -6.50 -20.99
N GLN A 200 -5.47 -6.05 -20.13
CA GLN A 200 -5.56 -6.57 -18.75
C GLN A 200 -6.03 -8.02 -18.72
N SER A 201 -6.98 -8.40 -19.58
CA SER A 201 -7.45 -9.78 -19.69
C SER A 201 -6.31 -10.71 -20.11
N ALA A 202 -5.53 -10.32 -21.12
CA ALA A 202 -4.40 -11.12 -21.58
C ALA A 202 -3.26 -11.19 -20.55
N LYS A 203 -2.96 -10.08 -19.88
CA LYS A 203 -1.96 -10.03 -18.78
C LYS A 203 -2.36 -10.93 -17.61
N GLY A 204 -3.64 -10.92 -17.25
CA GLY A 204 -4.22 -11.74 -16.18
C GLY A 204 -4.33 -13.23 -16.53
N GLY A 205 -4.39 -13.58 -17.81
CA GLY A 205 -4.70 -14.95 -18.27
C GLY A 205 -6.20 -15.23 -18.37
N HIS A 206 -7.04 -14.20 -18.46
CA HIS A 206 -8.50 -14.28 -18.44
C HIS A 206 -9.08 -14.65 -19.81
N VAL A 207 -8.78 -15.87 -20.26
CA VAL A 207 -9.20 -16.40 -21.57
C VAL A 207 -10.71 -16.36 -21.78
N HIS A 208 -11.52 -16.56 -20.74
CA HIS A 208 -12.98 -16.47 -20.80
C HIS A 208 -13.46 -15.07 -21.17
N VAL A 209 -12.77 -14.01 -20.73
CA VAL A 209 -13.07 -12.62 -21.11
C VAL A 209 -12.71 -12.38 -22.57
N MET A 210 -11.52 -12.81 -23.00
CA MET A 210 -11.08 -12.67 -24.40
C MET A 210 -11.96 -13.48 -25.37
N ALA A 211 -12.42 -14.67 -24.95
CA ALA A 211 -13.37 -15.47 -25.72
C ALA A 211 -14.72 -14.76 -25.87
N TRP A 212 -15.20 -14.09 -24.82
CA TRP A 212 -16.40 -13.25 -24.90
C TRP A 212 -16.20 -12.05 -25.84
N MET A 213 -15.04 -11.37 -25.80
CA MET A 213 -14.71 -10.30 -26.75
C MET A 213 -14.68 -10.79 -28.20
N LYS A 214 -14.08 -11.96 -28.44
CA LYS A 214 -14.05 -12.62 -29.75
C LYS A 214 -15.47 -12.91 -30.26
N HIS A 215 -16.33 -13.45 -29.39
CA HIS A 215 -17.71 -13.77 -29.75
C HIS A 215 -18.52 -12.54 -30.17
N ARG A 216 -18.27 -11.38 -29.56
CA ARG A 216 -18.90 -10.11 -29.95
C ARG A 216 -18.34 -9.51 -31.25
N GLY A 217 -17.29 -10.08 -31.82
CA GLY A 217 -16.66 -9.60 -33.06
C GLY A 217 -15.76 -8.37 -32.86
N HIS A 218 -15.30 -8.11 -31.63
CA HIS A 218 -14.50 -6.93 -31.27
C HIS A 218 -12.99 -7.22 -31.23
N ILE A 219 -12.45 -7.92 -32.23
CA ILE A 219 -11.00 -8.16 -32.34
C ILE A 219 -10.53 -7.69 -33.71
N ASP A 220 -10.04 -6.46 -33.75
CA ASP A 220 -9.23 -5.94 -34.85
C ASP A 220 -7.72 -6.10 -34.54
N ASP A 221 -6.87 -5.59 -35.43
CA ASP A 221 -5.41 -5.68 -35.28
C ASP A 221 -4.87 -4.91 -34.06
N GLU A 222 -5.53 -3.80 -33.67
CA GLU A 222 -5.14 -3.02 -32.49
C GLU A 222 -5.43 -3.80 -31.20
N ILE A 223 -6.65 -4.34 -31.09
CA ILE A 223 -7.07 -5.18 -29.97
C ILE A 223 -6.21 -6.44 -29.89
N ALA A 224 -5.92 -7.08 -31.03
CA ALA A 224 -4.99 -8.21 -31.07
C ALA A 224 -3.61 -7.83 -30.54
N GLY A 225 -3.08 -6.66 -30.93
CA GLY A 225 -1.81 -6.14 -30.41
C GLY A 225 -1.82 -5.97 -28.90
N GLN A 226 -2.89 -5.40 -28.33
CA GLN A 226 -3.05 -5.28 -26.88
C GLN A 226 -3.12 -6.63 -26.17
N MET A 227 -3.74 -7.64 -26.78
CA MET A 227 -3.75 -9.00 -26.22
C MET A 227 -2.34 -9.61 -26.20
N TYR A 228 -1.56 -9.48 -27.27
CA TYR A 228 -0.18 -9.98 -27.29
C TYR A 228 0.73 -9.21 -26.32
N GLU A 229 0.63 -7.88 -26.28
CA GLU A 229 1.38 -7.03 -25.36
C GLU A 229 1.05 -7.38 -23.89
N GLY A 230 -0.23 -7.51 -23.58
CA GLY A 230 -0.70 -7.93 -22.26
C GLY A 230 -0.18 -9.31 -21.88
N ALA A 231 -0.27 -10.29 -22.80
CA ALA A 231 0.26 -11.64 -22.58
C ALA A 231 1.78 -11.62 -22.35
N GLY A 232 2.53 -10.81 -23.09
CA GLY A 232 3.95 -10.58 -22.88
C GLY A 232 4.25 -9.98 -21.50
N ALA A 233 3.54 -8.93 -21.11
CA ALA A 233 3.69 -8.26 -19.83
C ALA A 233 3.36 -9.18 -18.63
N GLY A 234 2.44 -10.13 -18.82
CA GLY A 234 2.06 -11.16 -17.86
C GLY A 234 2.90 -12.44 -17.93
N GLY A 235 3.75 -12.61 -18.94
CA GLY A 235 4.50 -13.85 -19.17
C GLY A 235 3.61 -15.06 -19.48
N ARG A 236 2.49 -14.84 -20.19
CA ARG A 236 1.39 -15.80 -20.41
C ARG A 236 1.52 -16.55 -21.74
N MET A 237 2.30 -17.63 -21.75
CA MET A 237 2.43 -18.48 -22.95
C MET A 237 1.14 -19.23 -23.29
N ASP A 238 0.32 -19.54 -22.28
CA ASP A 238 -1.03 -20.09 -22.43
C ASP A 238 -1.95 -19.15 -23.23
N VAL A 239 -1.91 -17.84 -22.94
CA VAL A 239 -2.66 -16.84 -23.70
C VAL A 239 -2.15 -16.72 -25.13
N ILE A 240 -0.82 -16.68 -25.33
CA ILE A 240 -0.24 -16.64 -26.68
C ILE A 240 -0.69 -17.86 -27.49
N SER A 241 -0.65 -19.05 -26.88
CA SER A 241 -1.12 -20.29 -27.54
C SER A 241 -2.60 -20.18 -27.89
N TRP A 242 -3.43 -19.69 -26.98
CA TRP A 242 -4.86 -19.47 -27.24
C TRP A 242 -5.09 -18.49 -28.39
N LEU A 243 -4.34 -17.38 -28.47
CA LEU A 243 -4.44 -16.40 -29.55
C LEU A 243 -4.12 -17.04 -30.91
N GLU A 244 -3.04 -17.83 -30.98
CA GLU A 244 -2.64 -18.54 -32.19
C GLU A 244 -3.67 -19.61 -32.61
N GLU A 245 -4.16 -20.42 -31.67
CA GLU A 245 -5.23 -21.42 -31.88
C GLU A 245 -6.53 -20.79 -32.38
N ASN A 246 -6.76 -19.51 -32.07
CA ASN A 246 -7.94 -18.76 -32.44
C ASN A 246 -7.76 -17.90 -33.70
N ASP A 247 -6.65 -18.06 -34.42
CA ASP A 247 -6.27 -17.29 -35.61
C ASP A 247 -6.22 -15.77 -35.36
N ILE A 248 -5.97 -15.34 -34.12
CA ILE A 248 -5.81 -13.93 -33.77
C ILE A 248 -4.36 -13.53 -34.05
N ARG A 249 -4.18 -12.67 -35.05
CA ARG A 249 -2.86 -12.20 -35.50
C ARG A 249 -2.72 -10.71 -35.20
N CYS A 250 -1.48 -10.30 -34.97
CA CYS A 250 -1.12 -8.89 -34.85
C CYS A 250 0.04 -8.57 -35.79
N THR A 251 -0.01 -7.40 -36.43
CA THR A 251 1.05 -6.92 -37.33
C THR A 251 2.22 -6.23 -36.63
N ARG A 252 2.01 -5.70 -35.42
CA ARG A 252 3.00 -4.87 -34.72
C ARG A 252 3.23 -5.35 -33.29
N LEU A 253 4.31 -6.10 -33.11
CA LEU A 253 4.81 -6.52 -31.80
C LEU A 253 6.16 -5.84 -31.52
N LEU A 254 6.49 -5.64 -30.25
CA LEU A 254 7.81 -5.19 -29.81
C LEU A 254 8.40 -6.25 -28.88
N LEU A 255 9.66 -6.62 -29.11
CA LEU A 255 10.30 -7.68 -28.34
C LEU A 255 10.37 -7.33 -26.83
N GLY A 256 10.54 -6.04 -26.51
CA GLY A 256 10.61 -5.54 -25.14
C GLY A 256 9.36 -5.79 -24.30
N ASP A 257 8.22 -6.09 -24.92
CA ASP A 257 6.96 -6.34 -24.18
C ASP A 257 6.88 -7.78 -23.64
N PHE A 258 7.76 -8.67 -24.13
CA PHE A 258 7.77 -10.09 -23.80
C PHE A 258 8.86 -10.48 -22.77
N VAL A 259 9.51 -9.49 -22.15
CA VAL A 259 10.66 -9.70 -21.22
C VAL A 259 10.27 -10.25 -19.85
N ARG A 260 8.98 -10.50 -19.60
CA ARG A 260 8.49 -11.03 -18.31
C ARG A 260 8.87 -12.50 -18.09
N SER A 261 8.93 -13.27 -19.18
CA SER A 261 9.23 -14.70 -19.18
C SER A 261 10.15 -15.02 -20.35
N PHE A 262 11.23 -15.76 -20.11
CA PHE A 262 12.16 -16.13 -21.16
C PHE A 262 11.50 -17.02 -22.23
N ASP A 263 10.53 -17.87 -21.85
CA ASP A 263 9.80 -18.71 -22.82
C ASP A 263 8.99 -17.87 -23.81
N VAL A 264 8.30 -16.85 -23.29
CA VAL A 264 7.49 -15.92 -24.08
C VAL A 264 8.37 -15.00 -24.92
N PHE A 265 9.49 -14.55 -24.35
CA PHE A 265 10.52 -13.82 -25.08
C PHE A 265 11.09 -14.65 -26.25
N ASN A 266 11.38 -15.94 -26.01
CA ASN A 266 11.90 -16.85 -27.03
C ASN A 266 10.86 -17.13 -28.13
N TRP A 267 9.58 -17.25 -27.77
CA TRP A 267 8.50 -17.27 -28.76
C TRP A 267 8.53 -16.01 -29.65
N ALA A 268 8.67 -14.82 -29.06
CA ALA A 268 8.68 -13.54 -29.77
C ALA A 268 9.92 -13.41 -30.70
N LEU A 269 11.09 -13.92 -30.29
CA LEU A 269 12.29 -13.94 -31.15
C LEU A 269 12.07 -14.66 -32.48
N ASN A 270 11.18 -15.66 -32.52
CA ASN A 270 10.89 -16.42 -33.73
C ASN A 270 9.92 -15.71 -34.70
N LYS A 271 9.44 -14.50 -34.37
CA LYS A 271 8.38 -13.79 -35.11
C LYS A 271 8.88 -12.64 -36.01
N ASP A 272 10.18 -12.56 -36.29
CA ASP A 272 10.80 -11.48 -37.09
C ASP A 272 10.44 -10.07 -36.57
N ILE A 273 10.45 -9.93 -35.24
CA ILE A 273 10.05 -8.71 -34.54
C ILE A 273 11.22 -7.72 -34.46
N VAL A 274 10.92 -6.42 -34.51
CA VAL A 274 11.91 -5.35 -34.28
C VAL A 274 12.53 -5.50 -32.88
N CYS A 275 13.85 -5.67 -32.87
CA CYS A 275 14.65 -5.85 -31.65
C CYS A 275 15.37 -4.55 -31.31
N ASP A 276 15.04 -3.98 -30.15
CA ASP A 276 15.88 -2.99 -29.46
C ASP A 276 16.46 -3.66 -28.21
N LEU A 277 17.74 -4.04 -28.29
CA LEU A 277 18.46 -4.70 -27.20
C LEU A 277 18.49 -3.85 -25.93
N GLY A 278 18.60 -2.53 -26.07
CA GLY A 278 18.62 -1.60 -24.96
C GLY A 278 17.28 -1.54 -24.26
N ASP A 279 16.19 -1.42 -25.02
CA ASP A 279 14.82 -1.46 -24.50
C ASP A 279 14.54 -2.78 -23.77
N CYS A 280 14.91 -3.91 -24.38
CA CYS A 280 14.70 -5.24 -23.78
C CYS A 280 15.45 -5.38 -22.45
N TYR A 281 16.72 -4.99 -22.41
CA TYR A 281 17.55 -5.08 -21.20
C TYR A 281 17.00 -4.19 -20.08
N VAL A 282 16.65 -2.93 -20.42
CA VAL A 282 16.10 -1.97 -19.47
C VAL A 282 14.76 -2.45 -18.95
N LYS A 283 13.81 -2.82 -19.81
CA LYS A 283 12.51 -3.33 -19.35
C LYS A 283 12.65 -4.60 -18.51
N ALA A 284 13.60 -5.48 -18.84
CA ALA A 284 13.89 -6.66 -18.02
C ALA A 284 14.37 -6.27 -16.61
N LEU A 285 15.31 -5.32 -16.52
CA LEU A 285 15.84 -4.83 -15.24
C LEU A 285 14.81 -4.05 -14.39
N TYR A 286 13.92 -3.27 -15.01
CA TYR A 286 12.95 -2.47 -14.27
C TYR A 286 11.73 -3.28 -13.86
N PHE A 287 11.17 -4.06 -14.78
CA PHE A 287 9.81 -4.59 -14.62
C PHE A 287 9.77 -6.07 -14.26
N SER A 288 10.63 -6.91 -14.85
CA SER A 288 10.50 -8.38 -14.71
C SER A 288 11.54 -9.03 -13.81
N GLY A 289 12.76 -8.47 -13.74
CA GLY A 289 13.90 -9.12 -13.14
C GLY A 289 14.30 -10.40 -13.88
N CYS A 290 14.01 -10.52 -15.18
CA CYS A 290 14.33 -11.72 -15.94
C CYS A 290 15.82 -11.75 -16.31
N ALA A 291 16.62 -12.43 -15.49
CA ALA A 291 18.07 -12.57 -15.66
C ALA A 291 18.44 -13.17 -17.03
N ASP A 292 17.69 -14.17 -17.51
CA ASP A 292 17.95 -14.82 -18.80
C ASP A 292 17.84 -13.85 -19.98
N VAL A 293 16.83 -12.96 -19.97
CA VAL A 293 16.69 -11.92 -20.99
C VAL A 293 17.86 -10.94 -20.92
N MET A 294 18.29 -10.55 -19.72
CA MET A 294 19.44 -9.65 -19.53
C MET A 294 20.74 -10.28 -20.04
N ILE A 295 20.97 -11.56 -19.76
CA ILE A 295 22.11 -12.34 -20.28
C ILE A 295 22.04 -12.41 -21.80
N TRP A 296 20.87 -12.72 -22.37
CA TRP A 296 20.68 -12.79 -23.81
C TRP A 296 21.00 -11.45 -24.51
N CYS A 297 20.57 -10.34 -23.91
CA CYS A 297 20.81 -8.99 -24.42
C CYS A 297 22.29 -8.57 -24.33
N HIS A 298 23.03 -9.05 -23.32
CA HIS A 298 24.45 -8.71 -23.09
C HIS A 298 25.44 -9.48 -23.98
N ASP A 299 24.97 -10.35 -24.88
CA ASP A 299 25.85 -11.12 -25.76
C ASP A 299 26.71 -10.19 -26.64
N PRO A 300 28.06 -10.27 -26.55
CA PRO A 300 28.98 -9.41 -27.29
C PRO A 300 28.79 -9.44 -28.81
N ASN A 301 28.18 -10.51 -29.34
CA ASN A 301 27.94 -10.67 -30.77
C ASN A 301 26.68 -9.94 -31.26
N ARG A 302 25.81 -9.44 -30.37
CA ARG A 302 24.53 -8.81 -30.73
C ARG A 302 24.58 -7.29 -30.78
N GLY A 303 25.57 -6.67 -30.14
CA GLY A 303 25.76 -5.22 -30.17
C GLY A 303 26.21 -4.65 -28.83
N HIS A 304 26.19 -3.32 -28.73
CA HIS A 304 26.48 -2.62 -27.48
C HIS A 304 25.17 -2.33 -26.75
N LEU A 305 25.12 -2.68 -25.47
CA LEU A 305 24.06 -2.21 -24.60
C LEU A 305 24.22 -0.70 -24.30
N PRO A 306 23.12 0.00 -23.96
CA PRO A 306 23.16 1.33 -23.38
C PRO A 306 24.17 1.49 -22.23
N GLY A 307 24.69 2.71 -22.06
CA GLY A 307 25.61 3.03 -20.97
C GLY A 307 24.94 3.08 -19.59
N HIS A 308 25.71 3.56 -18.62
CA HIS A 308 25.30 3.70 -17.21
C HIS A 308 23.89 4.28 -17.02
N LEU A 309 23.09 3.63 -16.18
CA LEU A 309 21.74 4.05 -15.82
C LEU A 309 21.75 5.06 -14.66
N ALA A 310 21.30 6.29 -14.95
CA ALA A 310 21.30 7.38 -13.97
C ALA A 310 20.25 7.20 -12.85
N ASN A 311 19.09 6.63 -13.17
CA ASN A 311 17.97 6.48 -12.24
C ASN A 311 17.41 5.06 -12.33
N LEU A 312 17.21 4.37 -11.22
CA LEU A 312 16.57 3.05 -11.17
C LEU A 312 15.31 3.14 -10.31
N THR A 313 14.18 2.64 -10.81
CA THR A 313 12.97 2.45 -10.00
C THR A 313 12.81 0.96 -9.73
N VAL A 314 12.73 0.59 -8.45
CA VAL A 314 12.66 -0.82 -8.02
C VAL A 314 11.22 -1.28 -8.03
N HIS A 315 10.92 -2.31 -8.83
CA HIS A 315 9.61 -2.97 -8.85
C HIS A 315 9.64 -4.44 -8.40
N HIS A 316 10.83 -5.05 -8.29
CA HIS A 316 11.00 -6.45 -7.89
C HIS A 316 12.23 -6.63 -6.97
N ASP A 317 12.31 -7.79 -6.32
CA ASP A 317 13.40 -8.13 -5.39
C ASP A 317 14.41 -9.13 -5.98
N ASN A 318 14.41 -9.35 -7.30
CA ASN A 318 15.37 -10.24 -7.94
C ASN A 318 16.81 -9.68 -7.88
N ILE A 319 17.57 -10.13 -6.87
CA ILE A 319 18.97 -9.76 -6.63
C ILE A 319 19.87 -10.16 -7.80
N GLU A 320 19.61 -11.29 -8.46
CA GLU A 320 20.42 -11.76 -9.59
C GLU A 320 20.39 -10.76 -10.74
N ALA A 321 19.21 -10.24 -11.08
CA ALA A 321 19.04 -9.22 -12.10
C ALA A 321 19.85 -7.93 -11.77
N TYR A 322 19.79 -7.48 -10.50
CA TYR A 322 20.58 -6.32 -10.08
C TYR A 322 22.09 -6.59 -10.06
N GLN A 323 22.51 -7.80 -9.70
CA GLN A 323 23.92 -8.20 -9.75
C GLN A 323 24.42 -8.22 -11.20
N LEU A 324 23.67 -8.81 -12.13
CA LEU A 324 23.97 -8.76 -13.57
C LEU A 324 24.06 -7.33 -14.08
N ALA A 325 23.15 -6.44 -13.64
CA ALA A 325 23.22 -5.04 -14.03
C ALA A 325 24.47 -4.32 -13.50
N ILE A 326 25.02 -4.71 -12.34
CA ILE A 326 26.31 -4.20 -11.87
C ILE A 326 27.45 -4.78 -12.72
N ASP A 327 27.43 -6.09 -12.97
CA ASP A 327 28.49 -6.80 -13.70
C ASP A 327 28.59 -6.34 -15.16
N HIS A 328 27.45 -6.05 -15.79
CA HIS A 328 27.37 -5.50 -17.14
C HIS A 328 27.64 -3.98 -17.20
N GLY A 329 27.95 -3.32 -16.07
CA GLY A 329 28.28 -1.90 -15.99
C GLY A 329 27.09 -0.94 -16.09
N TYR A 330 25.86 -1.44 -15.96
CA TYR A 330 24.62 -0.65 -15.99
C TYR A 330 24.37 0.11 -14.69
N LEU A 331 24.54 -0.59 -13.57
CA LEU A 331 24.39 -0.01 -12.24
C LEU A 331 25.75 0.33 -11.66
N SER A 332 25.83 1.51 -11.06
CA SER A 332 27.03 1.95 -10.34
C SER A 332 26.63 2.65 -9.04
N PRO A 333 27.61 2.95 -8.16
CA PRO A 333 27.36 3.76 -6.96
C PRO A 333 26.75 5.14 -7.23
N GLN A 334 26.78 5.64 -8.46
CA GLN A 334 26.18 6.92 -8.86
C GLN A 334 24.71 6.80 -9.26
N THR A 335 24.18 5.58 -9.48
CA THR A 335 22.79 5.38 -9.84
C THR A 335 21.87 5.85 -8.71
N ASN A 336 20.92 6.73 -9.02
CA ASN A 336 19.88 7.13 -8.08
C ASN A 336 18.80 6.05 -8.03
N VAL A 337 18.66 5.38 -6.90
CA VAL A 337 17.64 4.35 -6.70
C VAL A 337 16.40 4.95 -6.03
N TYR A 338 15.25 4.69 -6.63
CA TYR A 338 13.92 5.06 -6.13
C TYR A 338 13.14 3.81 -5.76
N MET A 339 12.53 3.83 -4.58
CA MET A 339 11.67 2.77 -4.06
C MET A 339 10.39 3.40 -3.54
N GLU A 340 9.24 2.85 -3.96
CA GLU A 340 7.94 3.32 -3.49
C GLU A 340 7.67 2.90 -2.03
N VAL A 341 8.00 1.65 -1.71
CA VAL A 341 7.81 1.06 -0.38
C VAL A 341 9.12 0.44 0.11
N VAL A 342 9.90 1.20 0.88
CA VAL A 342 11.22 0.75 1.39
C VAL A 342 11.05 -0.39 2.39
N GLY A 343 9.93 -0.44 3.11
CA GLY A 343 9.61 -1.50 4.05
C GLY A 343 9.56 -2.89 3.44
N ARG A 344 9.01 -3.01 2.24
CA ARG A 344 8.91 -4.27 1.48
C ARG A 344 10.28 -4.73 0.97
N HIS A 345 11.06 -3.76 0.49
CA HIS A 345 12.34 -3.99 -0.18
C HIS A 345 13.55 -3.93 0.75
N PHE A 346 13.36 -3.95 2.08
CA PHE A 346 14.46 -3.75 3.02
C PHE A 346 15.62 -4.75 2.89
N PRO A 347 15.41 -6.05 2.60
CA PRO A 347 16.52 -6.96 2.27
C PRO A 347 17.35 -6.49 1.07
N LEU A 348 16.68 -6.01 0.01
CA LEU A 348 17.32 -5.46 -1.18
C LEU A 348 18.05 -4.14 -0.87
N VAL A 349 17.48 -3.26 -0.04
CA VAL A 349 18.14 -2.03 0.45
C VAL A 349 19.49 -2.35 1.08
N ARG A 350 19.52 -3.33 2.00
CA ARG A 350 20.75 -3.76 2.66
C ARG A 350 21.76 -4.31 1.65
N TRP A 351 21.29 -5.12 0.71
CA TRP A 351 22.16 -5.67 -0.34
C TRP A 351 22.75 -4.58 -1.24
N LEU A 352 21.95 -3.62 -1.72
CA LEU A 352 22.41 -2.49 -2.52
C LEU A 352 23.48 -1.66 -1.78
N HIS A 353 23.30 -1.46 -0.47
CA HIS A 353 24.28 -0.79 0.34
C HIS A 353 25.63 -1.53 0.36
N THR A 354 25.65 -2.87 0.45
CA THR A 354 26.90 -3.65 0.36
C THR A 354 27.65 -3.48 -0.95
N LYS A 355 26.95 -3.06 -2.02
CA LYS A 355 27.52 -2.75 -3.34
C LYS A 355 27.93 -1.29 -3.50
N GLY A 356 27.80 -0.48 -2.45
CA GLY A 356 28.08 0.96 -2.47
C GLY A 356 26.98 1.80 -3.15
N ILE A 357 25.83 1.20 -3.48
CA ILE A 357 24.70 1.91 -4.10
C ILE A 357 23.84 2.50 -2.98
N ARG A 358 23.78 3.83 -2.91
CA ARG A 358 23.06 4.56 -1.85
C ARG A 358 21.68 5.01 -2.32
N ILE A 359 20.69 4.75 -1.47
CA ILE A 359 19.31 5.20 -1.68
C ILE A 359 19.14 6.55 -0.99
N ARG A 360 19.10 7.64 -1.79
CA ARG A 360 19.04 9.02 -1.25
C ARG A 360 17.77 9.29 -0.46
N THR A 361 16.64 8.72 -0.88
CA THR A 361 15.34 8.94 -0.26
C THR A 361 15.03 7.96 0.88
N LEU A 362 16.00 7.13 1.31
CA LEU A 362 15.76 6.06 2.28
C LEU A 362 15.17 6.59 3.60
N CYS A 363 15.76 7.63 4.18
CA CYS A 363 15.31 8.22 5.45
C CYS A 363 13.89 8.79 5.32
N SER A 364 13.64 9.64 4.31
CA SER A 364 12.30 10.18 4.02
C SER A 364 11.25 9.07 3.84
N SER A 365 11.55 8.03 3.06
CA SER A 365 10.61 6.92 2.85
C SER A 365 10.39 6.12 4.14
N ALA A 366 11.44 5.83 4.91
CA ALA A 366 11.32 5.15 6.20
C ALA A 366 10.46 5.95 7.20
N ILE A 367 10.63 7.28 7.25
CA ILE A 367 9.84 8.18 8.10
C ILE A 367 8.37 8.22 7.65
N ARG A 368 8.13 8.33 6.34
CA ARG A 368 6.78 8.29 5.77
C ARG A 368 6.04 6.98 6.05
N GLU A 369 6.77 5.87 6.08
CA GLU A 369 6.27 4.54 6.43
C GLU A 369 6.29 4.27 7.95
N ASP A 370 6.78 5.21 8.76
CA ASP A 370 6.93 5.09 10.21
C ASP A 370 7.76 3.85 10.62
N ARG A 371 8.81 3.55 9.86
CA ARG A 371 9.72 2.40 10.02
C ARG A 371 10.97 2.77 10.80
N LEU A 372 10.86 2.83 12.13
CA LEU A 372 12.01 3.17 12.98
C LEU A 372 13.18 2.18 12.83
N ASP A 373 12.88 0.90 12.61
CA ASP A 373 13.89 -0.14 12.38
C ASP A 373 14.77 0.12 11.14
N ILE A 374 14.15 0.56 10.04
CA ILE A 374 14.86 0.93 8.81
C ILE A 374 15.64 2.22 9.01
N LEU A 375 15.06 3.19 9.73
CA LEU A 375 15.69 4.46 9.99
C LEU A 375 16.93 4.31 10.89
N GLN A 376 16.84 3.51 11.95
CA GLN A 376 17.97 3.17 12.82
C GLN A 376 19.10 2.54 12.00
N TRP A 377 18.77 1.53 11.20
CA TRP A 377 19.74 0.89 10.32
C TRP A 377 20.37 1.89 9.34
N ALA A 378 19.58 2.79 8.73
CA ALA A 378 20.09 3.78 7.80
C ALA A 378 21.11 4.72 8.47
N ILE A 379 20.79 5.24 9.67
CA ILE A 379 21.68 6.12 10.43
C ILE A 379 22.96 5.40 10.87
N GLU A 380 22.87 4.12 11.26
CA GLU A 380 24.05 3.29 11.57
C GLU A 380 24.97 3.04 10.36
N ASN A 381 24.45 3.24 9.14
CA ASN A 381 25.14 2.99 7.87
C ASN A 381 25.43 4.29 7.09
N ASP A 382 25.75 5.37 7.81
CA ASP A 382 26.15 6.68 7.28
C ASP A 382 25.09 7.42 6.44
N HIS A 383 23.81 7.06 6.57
CA HIS A 383 22.74 7.92 6.08
C HIS A 383 22.45 9.03 7.09
N SER A 384 21.99 10.18 6.61
CA SER A 384 21.63 11.32 7.46
C SER A 384 20.21 11.79 7.15
N PHE A 385 19.59 12.49 8.10
CA PHE A 385 18.40 13.27 7.82
C PHE A 385 18.76 14.44 6.90
N ASP A 386 17.93 14.69 5.89
CA ASP A 386 17.92 15.92 5.14
C ASP A 386 16.71 16.79 5.55
N GLY A 387 16.60 17.98 4.97
CA GLY A 387 15.46 18.87 5.25
C GLY A 387 14.11 18.23 4.94
N ARG A 388 14.06 17.38 3.90
CA ARG A 388 12.84 16.65 3.52
C ARG A 388 12.45 15.62 4.56
N SER A 389 13.40 14.84 5.07
CA SER A 389 13.19 13.86 6.14
C SER A 389 12.56 14.51 7.37
N ILE A 390 13.01 15.72 7.72
CA ILE A 390 12.49 16.49 8.85
C ILE A 390 11.04 16.93 8.61
N ASP A 391 10.73 17.44 7.41
CA ASP A 391 9.38 17.89 7.06
C ASP A 391 8.40 16.69 6.95
N ASP A 392 8.89 15.54 6.45
CA ASP A 392 8.15 14.27 6.43
C ASP A 392 7.84 13.79 7.86
N ALA A 393 8.77 13.93 8.80
CA ALA A 393 8.56 13.51 10.19
C ALA A 393 7.43 14.28 10.87
N MET A 394 7.38 15.60 10.67
CA MET A 394 6.29 16.45 11.20
C MET A 394 4.90 16.07 10.64
N THR A 395 4.87 15.41 9.49
CA THR A 395 3.62 15.07 8.80
C THR A 395 3.20 13.61 9.02
N HIS A 396 4.16 12.70 9.19
CA HIS A 396 3.91 11.27 9.07
C HIS A 396 4.43 10.43 10.23
N ALA A 397 5.41 10.90 11.00
CA ALA A 397 6.04 10.11 12.05
C ALA A 397 5.14 9.94 13.27
N SER A 398 5.25 8.79 13.93
CA SER A 398 4.71 8.57 15.27
C SER A 398 5.45 9.40 16.34
N PRO A 399 4.83 9.61 17.51
CA PRO A 399 5.51 10.16 18.68
C PRO A 399 6.82 9.45 19.01
N ASP A 400 6.84 8.11 18.97
CA ASP A 400 8.03 7.31 19.27
C ASP A 400 9.19 7.60 18.29
N LEU A 401 8.89 7.72 16.99
CA LEU A 401 9.90 8.04 15.99
C LEU A 401 10.43 9.47 16.19
N ILE A 402 9.55 10.43 16.52
CA ILE A 402 9.94 11.81 16.82
C ILE A 402 10.79 11.89 18.08
N GLU A 403 10.42 11.19 19.15
CA GLU A 403 11.20 11.11 20.38
C GLU A 403 12.60 10.57 20.10
N TRP A 404 12.70 9.48 19.34
CA TRP A 404 13.98 8.93 18.92
C TRP A 404 14.81 9.92 18.08
N MET A 405 14.17 10.66 17.16
CA MET A 405 14.85 11.70 16.37
C MET A 405 15.35 12.87 17.24
N ILE A 406 14.58 13.29 18.25
CA ILE A 406 14.96 14.34 19.20
C ILE A 406 16.19 13.91 20.01
N GLN A 407 16.21 12.67 20.52
CA GLN A 407 17.34 12.12 21.27
C GLN A 407 18.64 12.11 20.46
N ARG A 408 18.56 11.94 19.14
CA ARG A 408 19.72 11.92 18.22
C ARG A 408 20.13 13.30 17.72
N ASN A 409 19.19 14.24 17.64
CA ASN A 409 19.43 15.56 17.09
C ASN A 409 18.58 16.63 17.83
N GLY A 410 19.13 17.24 18.88
CA GLY A 410 18.43 18.29 19.64
C GLY A 410 18.02 19.51 18.81
N SER A 411 18.62 19.75 17.64
CA SER A 411 18.16 20.82 16.73
C SER A 411 16.81 20.50 16.05
N PHE A 412 16.43 19.23 15.97
CA PHE A 412 15.14 18.79 15.45
C PHE A 412 13.98 19.19 16.37
N GLU A 413 14.17 19.09 17.69
CA GLU A 413 13.16 19.50 18.67
C GLU A 413 12.79 20.98 18.51
N LYS A 414 13.80 21.85 18.42
CA LYS A 414 13.57 23.27 18.16
C LYS A 414 12.78 23.49 16.87
N ARG A 415 13.15 22.79 15.78
CA ARG A 415 12.46 22.92 14.48
C ARG A 415 11.04 22.39 14.52
N LEU A 416 10.76 21.36 15.33
CA LEU A 416 9.43 20.83 15.57
C LEU A 416 8.53 21.88 16.22
N TYR A 417 9.03 22.58 17.25
CA TYR A 417 8.32 23.69 17.90
C TYR A 417 8.18 24.92 16.99
N ASP A 418 9.23 25.29 16.24
CA ASP A 418 9.18 26.39 15.26
C ASP A 418 8.11 26.16 14.17
N GLN A 419 7.80 24.90 13.86
CA GLN A 419 6.79 24.48 12.88
C GLN A 419 5.56 23.82 13.52
N ILE A 420 5.24 24.15 14.77
CA ILE A 420 4.10 23.56 15.47
C ILE A 420 2.77 23.78 14.73
N ASP A 421 2.63 24.85 13.94
CA ASP A 421 1.48 25.07 13.06
C ASP A 421 1.31 23.98 11.99
N VAL A 422 2.42 23.45 11.46
CA VAL A 422 2.41 22.34 10.50
C VAL A 422 1.92 21.09 11.22
N VAL A 423 2.57 20.72 12.34
CA VAL A 423 2.21 19.56 13.17
C VAL A 423 0.74 19.62 13.60
N ARG A 424 0.25 20.77 14.07
CA ARG A 424 -1.15 20.97 14.45
C ARG A 424 -2.12 20.66 13.32
N LYS A 425 -1.72 20.98 12.09
CA LYS A 425 -2.51 20.65 10.90
C LYS A 425 -2.32 19.19 10.53
N THR A 426 -1.11 18.64 10.53
CA THR A 426 -0.74 17.38 9.86
C THR A 426 -0.67 16.15 10.75
N ASN A 427 -0.39 16.30 12.04
CA ASN A 427 -0.03 15.20 12.93
C ASN A 427 -0.51 15.46 14.38
N ILE A 428 -1.82 15.22 14.61
CA ILE A 428 -2.41 15.32 15.97
C ILE A 428 -1.68 14.45 16.99
N PRO A 429 -1.37 13.17 16.72
CA PRO A 429 -0.74 12.31 17.73
C PRO A 429 0.51 12.93 18.33
N VAL A 430 1.33 13.56 17.48
CA VAL A 430 2.54 14.28 17.91
C VAL A 430 2.19 15.55 18.67
N LEU A 431 1.18 16.31 18.25
CA LEU A 431 0.73 17.49 19.00
C LEU A 431 0.27 17.14 20.42
N GLU A 432 -0.55 16.09 20.56
CA GLU A 432 -1.03 15.61 21.87
C GLU A 432 0.13 15.15 22.74
N TRP A 433 1.07 14.40 22.15
CA TRP A 433 2.29 13.97 22.82
C TRP A 433 3.15 15.16 23.31
N LEU A 434 3.34 16.19 22.48
CA LEU A 434 4.04 17.42 22.87
C LEU A 434 3.34 18.12 24.04
N MET A 435 2.02 18.26 24.00
CA MET A 435 1.24 18.89 25.08
C MET A 435 1.34 18.12 26.41
N GLN A 436 1.32 16.79 26.35
CA GLN A 436 1.49 15.95 27.54
C GLN A 436 2.90 16.08 28.12
N ARG A 437 3.91 16.14 27.25
CA ARG A 437 5.31 16.31 27.65
C ARG A 437 5.56 17.65 28.32
N GLU A 438 5.06 18.76 27.76
CA GLU A 438 5.13 20.09 28.38
C GLU A 438 4.43 20.13 29.75
N SER A 439 3.25 19.50 29.87
CA SER A 439 2.53 19.44 31.14
C SER A 439 3.33 18.69 32.22
N SER A 440 3.94 17.55 31.86
CA SER A 440 4.77 16.78 32.79
C SER A 440 6.05 17.50 33.21
N GLU A 441 6.68 18.26 32.30
CA GLU A 441 7.87 19.05 32.62
C GLU A 441 7.52 20.18 33.62
N THR A 442 6.39 20.87 33.42
CA THR A 442 5.93 21.92 34.36
C THR A 442 5.54 21.39 35.75
N GLU A 443 5.00 20.18 35.85
CA GLU A 443 4.70 19.52 37.14
C GLU A 443 5.98 19.11 37.87
N THR A 444 6.99 18.60 37.16
CA THR A 444 8.29 18.26 37.77
C THR A 444 9.08 19.48 38.26
N GLU A 445 8.99 20.61 37.58
CA GLU A 445 9.60 21.87 38.05
C GLU A 445 8.89 22.40 39.31
N THR A 446 7.55 22.28 39.39
CA THR A 446 6.79 22.69 40.58
C THR A 446 6.94 21.74 41.77
N GLU A 447 7.26 20.45 41.57
CA GLU A 447 7.60 19.50 42.64
C GLU A 447 9.06 19.61 43.12
N MET A 448 9.98 20.14 42.30
CA MET A 448 11.36 20.39 42.73
C MET A 448 11.53 21.70 43.53
N GLU A 449 10.69 22.71 43.30
CA GLU A 449 10.72 23.96 44.08
C GLU A 449 10.47 23.82 45.61
N PRO A 450 9.55 22.97 46.12
CA PRO A 450 9.36 22.84 47.57
C PRO A 450 10.58 22.22 48.27
N HIS A 451 11.38 21.38 47.60
CA HIS A 451 12.58 20.79 48.20
C HIS A 451 13.76 21.77 48.29
N GLU A 452 13.86 22.76 47.40
CA GLU A 452 14.84 23.85 47.52
C GLU A 452 14.43 24.91 48.56
N GLN A 453 13.14 25.18 48.71
CA GLN A 453 12.62 26.02 49.80
C GLN A 453 12.83 25.35 51.18
N GLN A 454 12.60 24.04 51.30
CA GLN A 454 12.85 23.31 52.54
C GLN A 454 14.35 23.27 52.91
N ARG A 455 15.26 23.11 51.95
CA ARG A 455 16.72 23.16 52.19
C ARG A 455 17.22 24.56 52.58
N ARG A 456 16.60 25.63 52.08
CA ARG A 456 16.92 27.00 52.50
C ARG A 456 16.45 27.29 53.93
N GLU A 457 15.28 26.78 54.33
CA GLU A 457 14.78 26.93 55.70
C GLU A 457 15.55 26.10 56.75
N ASP A 458 16.01 24.89 56.41
CA ASP A 458 16.80 24.06 57.32
C ASP A 458 18.26 24.53 57.46
N GLY A 459 18.83 25.14 56.41
CA GLY A 459 20.14 25.79 56.47
C GLY A 459 20.18 27.05 57.35
N GLU A 460 19.08 27.83 57.39
CA GLU A 460 18.95 29.02 58.25
C GLU A 460 18.63 28.70 59.71
N ARG A 461 18.04 27.52 60.01
CA ARG A 461 17.82 27.08 61.39
C ARG A 461 19.07 26.51 62.07
N SER A 462 20.03 25.98 61.30
CA SER A 462 21.29 25.47 61.85
C SER A 462 22.29 26.57 62.23
N THR A 463 22.17 27.79 61.70
CA THR A 463 23.07 28.92 61.99
C THR A 463 22.59 29.81 63.15
N LYS A 464 21.39 29.58 63.70
CA LYS A 464 20.82 30.37 64.82
C LYS A 464 20.82 29.65 66.18
N ARG A 465 21.53 28.52 66.33
CA ARG A 465 21.61 27.76 67.59
C ARG A 465 23.04 27.47 68.09
N GLY A 466 24.02 28.21 67.61
CA GLY A 466 25.39 28.16 68.14
C GLY A 466 25.97 29.56 68.21
N ASP A 467 25.55 30.31 69.23
CA ASP A 467 26.32 31.34 69.94
C ASP A 467 25.57 31.75 71.22
#